data_AF-A0A832TNV5-F1
#
_entry.id   AF-A0A832TNV5-F1
#
_cell.length_a   1.000
_cell.length_b   1.000
_cell.length_c   1.000
_cell.angle_alpha   90.00
_cell.angle_beta   90.00
_cell.angle_gamma   90.00
#
_symmetry.space_group_name_H-M   'P 1'
#
loop_
_entity.id
_entity.type
_entity.pdbx_description
1 polymer ?
#
loop_
_entity_poly.entity_id
_entity_poly.type
_entity_poly.pdbx_seq_one_letter_code
_entity_poly.pdbx_strand_id
1 'polypeptide(L)' 'GFAIAFNPKPILREYADVVITVKDLRAVIPVIESLSSQCCNQAQ' A
#
# COMPACT_ATOMS: atom_id res chain seq x y z
N GLY A 1 -3.54 2.36 11.34
CA GLY A 1 -2.62 2.90 10.31
C GLY A 1 -2.43 1.84 9.24
N PHE A 2 -2.03 2.22 8.03
CA PHE A 2 -1.78 1.29 6.91
C PHE A 2 -0.32 1.41 6.48
N ALA A 3 0.43 0.31 6.50
CA ALA A 3 1.85 0.26 6.25
C ALA A 3 2.15 -0.27 4.84
N ILE A 4 2.76 0.58 4.01
CA ILE A 4 3.22 0.22 2.65
C ILE A 4 4.73 0.10 2.67
N ALA A 5 5.25 -1.05 2.24
CA ALA A 5 6.67 -1.27 2.08
C ALA A 5 7.06 -1.25 0.59
N PHE A 6 7.76 -0.20 0.16
CA PHE A 6 8.26 -0.04 -1.20
C PHE A 6 9.68 -0.57 -1.35
N ASN A 7 9.86 -1.56 -2.23
CA ASN A 7 11.10 -2.30 -2.46
C ASN A 7 11.89 -2.60 -1.17
N PRO A 8 11.25 -3.19 -0.14
CA PRO A 8 11.87 -3.33 1.16
C PRO A 8 12.92 -4.45 1.20
N LYS A 9 13.80 -4.37 2.21
CA LYS A 9 14.56 -5.55 2.65
C LYS A 9 13.60 -6.67 3.10
N PRO A 10 13.96 -7.95 2.94
CA PRO A 10 13.07 -9.07 3.29
C PRO A 10 12.49 -9.01 4.71
N ILE A 11 13.30 -8.60 5.69
CA ILE A 11 12.88 -8.46 7.09
C ILE A 11 11.72 -7.47 7.27
N LEU A 12 11.56 -6.48 6.40
CA LEU A 12 10.50 -5.48 6.54
C LEU A 12 9.17 -5.93 5.92
N ARG A 13 9.13 -7.07 5.22
CA ARG A 13 7.92 -7.57 4.56
C ARG A 13 6.86 -8.05 5.54
N GLU A 14 7.26 -8.59 6.70
CA GLU A 14 6.34 -9.12 7.71
C GLU A 14 5.58 -8.02 8.47
N TYR A 15 6.07 -6.78 8.44
CA TYR A 15 5.49 -5.64 9.15
C TYR A 15 4.59 -4.77 8.27
N ALA A 16 4.39 -5.14 7.00
CA ALA A 16 3.69 -4.32 6.01
C ALA A 16 2.37 -4.97 5.59
N ASP A 17 1.32 -4.14 5.48
CA ASP A 17 0.03 -4.55 4.92
C ASP A 17 0.15 -4.82 3.41
N VAL A 18 0.99 -4.04 2.73
CA VAL A 18 1.27 -4.19 1.29
C VAL A 18 2.77 -4.05 1.02
N VAL A 19 3.30 -4.95 0.21
CA VAL A 19 4.69 -4.91 -0.28
C VAL A 19 4.68 -4.65 -1.79
N ILE A 20 5.36 -3.58 -2.22
CA ILE A 20 5.55 -3.25 -3.64
C ILE A 20 6.98 -3.62 -4.02
N THR A 21 7.17 -4.59 -4.90
CA THR A 21 8.51 -5.05 -5.35
C THR A 21 8.93 -4.49 -6.70
N VAL A 22 8.00 -3.89 -7.45
CA VAL A 22 8.30 -3.18 -8.70
C VAL A 22 9.11 -1.92 -8.38
N LYS A 23 10.23 -1.73 -9.10
CA LYS A 23 11.13 -0.57 -8.93
C LYS A 23 10.62 0.69 -9.63
N ASP A 24 9.33 0.96 -9.48
CA ASP A 24 8.67 2.16 -9.98
C ASP A 24 7.81 2.73 -8.86
N LEU A 25 8.16 3.92 -8.38
CA LEU A 25 7.45 4.56 -7.27
C LEU A 25 5.97 4.81 -7.60
N ARG A 26 5.61 4.93 -8.89
CA ARG A 26 4.22 5.10 -9.32
C ARG A 26 3.33 3.92 -8.95
N ALA A 27 3.90 2.75 -8.68
CA ALA A 27 3.15 1.59 -8.19
C ALA A 27 2.48 1.82 -6.81
N VAL A 28 2.85 2.88 -6.08
CA VAL A 28 2.18 3.26 -4.83
C VAL A 28 0.82 3.93 -5.05
N ILE A 29 0.64 4.59 -6.20
CA ILE A 29 -0.55 5.39 -6.52
C ILE A 29 -1.84 4.55 -6.43
N PRO A 30 -1.97 3.40 -7.12
CA PRO A 30 -3.20 2.61 -7.06
C PRO A 30 -3.48 2.05 -5.66
N VAL A 31 -2.45 1.84 -4.84
CA VAL A 31 -2.62 1.40 -3.44
C VAL A 31 -3.26 2.53 -2.62
N ILE A 32 -2.81 3.77 -2.78
CA ILE A 32 -3.37 4.94 -2.09
C ILE A 32 -4.80 5.24 -2.56
N GLU A 33 -5.06 5.16 -3.87
CA GLU A 33 -6.40 5.36 -4.44
C GLU A 33 -7.41 4.31 -3.94
N SER A 34 -6.98 3.05 -3.84
CA SER A 34 -7.77 1.97 -3.22
C SER A 34 -8.14 2.28 -1.77
N LEU A 35 -7.20 2.78 -0.97
CA LEU A 35 -7.48 3.15 0.42
C LEU A 35 -8.46 4.32 0.52
N SER A 36 -8.35 5.28 -0.39
CA SER A 36 -9.21 6.47 -0.42
C SER A 36 -10.66 6.12 -0.80
N SER A 37 -10.83 5.21 -1.76
CA SER A 37 -12.15 4.75 -2.22
C SER A 37 -12.88 3.86 -1.21
N GLN A 38 -12.17 3.11 -0.37
CA GLN A 38 -12.78 2.31 0.71
C GLN A 38 -13.47 3.19 1.77
N CYS A 39 -12.97 4.40 2.02
CA CYS A 39 -13.60 5.33 2.96
C CYS A 39 -14.97 5.85 2.49
N CYS A 40 -15.22 5.90 1.17
CA CYS A 40 -16.49 6.39 0.62
C CYS A 40 -17.63 5.36 0.68
N ASN A 41 -17.30 4.06 0.83
CA ASN A 41 -18.28 2.98 0.86
C ASN A 41 -18.82 2.65 2.27
N GLN A 42 -18.31 3.32 3.31
CA GLN A 42 -18.81 3.17 4.68
C GLN A 42 -19.87 4.21 5.07
N ALA A 43 -20.31 5.04 4.12
CA ALA A 43 -21.33 6.08 4.33
C ALA A 43 -22.64 5.83 3.54
N GLN A 44 -22.86 4.61 3.02
CA GLN A 44 -24.12 4.20 2.39
C GLN A 44 -24.80 3.06 3.14
#